data_AF-E1Z1Z8-F1
#
_entry.id   AF-E1Z1Z8-F1
#
_cell.length_a   1.000
_cell.length_b   1.000
_cell.length_c   1.000
_cell.angle_alpha   90.00
_cell.angle_beta   90.00
_cell.angle_gamma   90.00
#
_symmetry.space_group_name_H-M   'P 1'
#
loop_
_entity.id
_entity.type
_entity.pdbx_description
1 polymer ?
#
loop_
_entity_poly.entity_id
_entity_poly.type
_entity_poly.pdbx_seq_one_letter_code
_entity_poly.pdbx_strand_id
1 'polypeptide(L)'
;MAAAARPRRNSAPCTTVSRGRSAVVVHAMGTSTPQQQDAGSLDVSGAVVQPSFRQTPWAAEAAVAAAGGDRAAARIAFVSESGTCRCVLAAAAFRAALAARDPRLAGLVEVECRATKDYCLGDGPELLAARVASELGLELAQGYAAQQFKESRDIVDFDVVLVMDKFTAADVLREVSVFDTIKTWGKANYSSKVRRLGEFNPAAASAAAKKDLGGADIQDALYGNVGGEEELEAVRQAAAAIQQSCDGLADFLVTVDQRHQQQQQQAQQGADGDAGAGGEAGALAASGRLGDSLTAAVRELEAMDWLVPPMLQAR
;
A
#
# COMPACT_ATOMS: atom_id res chain seq x y z
N MET A 1 -15.94 45.05 4.25
CA MET A 1 -15.58 43.64 4.02
C MET A 1 -16.73 42.78 4.51
N ALA A 2 -17.56 42.29 3.60
CA ALA A 2 -18.82 41.61 3.91
C ALA A 2 -18.57 40.12 4.18
N ALA A 3 -18.95 39.66 5.37
CA ALA A 3 -18.88 38.26 5.78
C ALA A 3 -20.04 37.48 5.14
N ALA A 4 -19.72 36.53 4.27
CA ALA A 4 -20.69 35.64 3.63
C ALA A 4 -21.17 34.57 4.63
N ALA A 5 -22.47 34.60 4.94
CA ALA A 5 -23.15 33.63 5.79
C ALA A 5 -23.23 32.26 5.09
N ARG A 6 -22.81 31.20 5.80
CA ARG A 6 -22.93 29.81 5.32
C ARG A 6 -24.38 29.30 5.44
N PRO A 7 -24.90 28.58 4.45
CA PRO A 7 -26.25 28.02 4.52
C PRO A 7 -26.32 26.83 5.49
N ARG A 8 -27.38 26.80 6.30
CA ARG A 8 -27.74 25.69 7.20
C ARG A 8 -28.03 24.44 6.37
N ARG A 9 -27.37 23.32 6.69
CA ARG A 9 -27.70 22.00 6.14
C ARG A 9 -29.02 21.51 6.77
N ASN A 10 -29.98 21.19 5.91
CA ASN A 10 -31.20 20.48 6.27
C ASN A 10 -30.85 19.03 6.64
N SER A 11 -31.16 18.63 7.87
CA SER A 11 -31.14 17.23 8.31
C SER A 11 -32.33 16.48 7.74
N ALA A 12 -32.07 15.44 6.95
CA ALA A 12 -33.09 14.52 6.46
C ALA A 12 -33.62 13.62 7.59
N PRO A 13 -34.91 13.24 7.58
CA PRO A 13 -35.50 12.39 8.61
C PRO A 13 -35.00 10.95 8.53
N CYS A 14 -34.67 10.41 9.70
CA CYS A 14 -34.31 9.01 9.94
C CYS A 14 -35.49 8.10 9.61
N THR A 15 -35.39 7.32 8.55
CA THR A 15 -36.39 6.31 8.16
C THR A 15 -36.26 5.09 9.06
N THR A 16 -37.27 4.85 9.88
CA THR A 16 -37.38 3.71 10.77
C THR A 16 -37.71 2.45 9.95
N VAL A 17 -36.76 1.52 9.85
CA VAL A 17 -36.98 0.22 9.21
C VAL A 17 -37.82 -0.66 10.15
N SER A 18 -39.06 -0.96 9.75
CA SER A 18 -39.95 -1.89 10.43
C SER A 18 -39.42 -3.32 10.31
N ARG A 19 -39.04 -3.93 11.44
CA ARG A 19 -38.70 -5.35 11.51
C ARG A 19 -39.97 -6.20 11.38
N GLY A 20 -40.07 -6.96 10.30
CA GLY A 20 -41.06 -8.02 10.14
C GLY A 20 -40.87 -9.10 11.20
N ARG A 21 -41.95 -9.42 11.93
CA ARG A 21 -42.01 -10.54 12.87
C ARG A 21 -42.08 -11.85 12.07
N SER A 22 -40.99 -12.62 12.04
CA SER A 22 -41.06 -14.03 11.68
C SER A 22 -41.71 -14.82 12.83
N ALA A 23 -42.77 -15.55 12.49
CA ALA A 23 -43.42 -16.48 13.41
C ALA A 23 -42.45 -17.60 13.80
N VAL A 24 -42.15 -17.70 15.09
CA VAL A 24 -41.40 -18.82 15.67
C VAL A 24 -42.39 -19.96 15.89
N VAL A 25 -42.22 -21.04 15.13
CA VAL A 25 -42.90 -22.32 15.38
C VAL A 25 -42.21 -22.96 16.58
N VAL A 26 -42.90 -22.96 17.72
CA VAL A 26 -42.45 -23.61 18.96
C VAL A 26 -42.80 -25.09 18.86
N HIS A 27 -41.84 -25.92 18.46
CA HIS A 27 -41.92 -27.35 18.69
C HIS A 27 -41.50 -27.65 20.13
N ALA A 28 -42.48 -28.02 20.96
CA ALA A 28 -42.24 -28.59 22.27
C ALA A 28 -41.73 -30.03 22.12
N MET A 29 -40.43 -30.24 22.33
CA MET A 29 -39.87 -31.57 22.61
C MET A 29 -38.76 -31.46 23.66
N GLY A 30 -38.98 -32.17 24.77
CA GLY A 30 -37.97 -32.78 25.65
C GLY A 30 -36.79 -31.91 26.10
N THR A 31 -36.89 -31.36 27.31
CA THR A 31 -35.75 -30.81 28.05
C THR A 31 -34.79 -31.92 28.50
N SER A 32 -33.82 -32.25 27.66
CA SER A 32 -32.51 -32.71 28.11
C SER A 32 -31.55 -31.54 27.98
N THR A 33 -31.16 -30.93 29.09
CA THR A 33 -30.08 -29.95 29.14
C THR A 33 -28.82 -30.55 28.51
N PRO A 34 -28.26 -29.96 27.44
CA PRO A 34 -26.98 -30.39 26.88
C PRO A 34 -25.87 -29.84 27.78
N GLN A 35 -25.73 -30.40 28.98
CA GLN A 35 -24.67 -30.04 29.91
C GLN A 35 -23.97 -31.33 30.31
N GLN A 36 -22.69 -31.41 29.97
CA GLN A 36 -21.80 -32.59 30.08
C GLN A 36 -21.90 -33.60 28.93
N GLN A 37 -21.72 -33.15 27.69
CA GLN A 37 -20.97 -34.00 26.77
C GLN A 37 -19.51 -34.00 27.25
N ASP A 38 -18.96 -35.21 27.40
CA ASP A 38 -17.62 -35.44 27.90
C ASP A 38 -16.61 -34.73 26.99
N ALA A 39 -15.80 -33.80 27.52
CA ALA A 39 -14.90 -32.98 26.70
C ALA A 39 -13.90 -33.86 25.90
N GLY A 40 -13.67 -35.09 26.35
CA GLY A 40 -12.86 -36.08 25.65
C GLY A 40 -13.51 -36.72 24.41
N SER A 41 -14.80 -36.53 24.16
CA SER A 41 -15.51 -37.09 23.00
C SER A 41 -15.71 -36.12 21.84
N LEU A 42 -15.31 -34.85 21.99
CA LEU A 42 -15.36 -33.88 20.91
C LEU A 42 -14.14 -34.07 20.01
N ASP A 43 -14.30 -34.87 18.97
CA ASP A 43 -13.32 -34.98 17.89
C ASP A 43 -13.30 -33.67 17.07
N VAL A 44 -12.52 -32.72 17.58
CA VAL A 44 -12.25 -31.44 16.92
C VAL A 44 -11.20 -31.56 15.82
N SER A 45 -10.64 -32.75 15.57
CA SER A 45 -9.62 -32.93 14.54
C SER A 45 -10.16 -32.69 13.12
N GLY A 46 -11.48 -32.81 12.92
CA GLY A 46 -12.17 -32.45 11.68
C GLY A 46 -12.88 -31.09 11.70
N ALA A 47 -12.96 -30.42 12.86
CA ALA A 47 -13.62 -29.13 13.00
C ALA A 47 -12.68 -28.00 12.56
N VAL A 48 -12.52 -27.84 11.25
CA VAL A 48 -11.83 -26.69 10.68
C VAL A 48 -12.70 -25.45 10.90
N VAL A 49 -12.40 -24.68 11.93
CA VAL A 49 -12.99 -23.35 12.11
C VAL A 49 -12.52 -22.51 10.92
N GLN A 50 -13.40 -22.29 9.95
CA GLN A 50 -13.12 -21.35 8.87
C GLN A 50 -13.21 -19.94 9.45
N PRO A 51 -12.09 -19.19 9.53
CA PRO A 51 -12.14 -17.82 10.01
C PRO A 51 -13.02 -16.99 9.06
N SER A 52 -14.05 -16.36 9.62
CA SER A 52 -14.92 -15.44 8.88
C SER A 52 -14.33 -14.04 8.95
N PHE A 53 -13.82 -13.54 7.83
CA PHE A 53 -13.30 -12.18 7.72
C PHE A 53 -14.39 -11.22 7.26
N ARG A 54 -14.52 -10.07 7.93
CA ARG A 54 -15.50 -9.04 7.55
C ARG A 54 -15.12 -8.31 6.27
N GLN A 55 -13.83 -8.15 6.04
CA GLN A 55 -13.26 -7.57 4.82
C GLN A 55 -12.04 -8.38 4.42
N THR A 56 -11.91 -8.60 3.11
CA THR A 56 -10.89 -9.46 2.54
C THR A 56 -10.32 -8.81 1.28
N PRO A 57 -9.01 -8.96 1.01
CA PRO A 57 -8.42 -8.40 -0.20
C PRO A 57 -9.09 -8.95 -1.47
N TRP A 58 -9.48 -10.22 -1.51
CA TRP A 58 -10.12 -10.80 -2.71
C TRP A 58 -11.51 -10.24 -3.00
N ALA A 59 -12.25 -9.77 -1.97
CA ALA A 59 -13.48 -9.02 -2.21
C ALA A 59 -13.18 -7.65 -2.85
N ALA A 60 -12.10 -6.99 -2.44
CA ALA A 60 -11.63 -5.76 -3.08
C ALA A 60 -11.12 -6.02 -4.51
N GLU A 61 -10.37 -7.11 -4.75
CA GLU A 61 -9.94 -7.54 -6.09
C GLU A 61 -11.13 -7.74 -7.02
N ALA A 62 -12.15 -8.48 -6.56
CA ALA A 62 -13.37 -8.70 -7.32
C ALA A 62 -14.11 -7.38 -7.62
N ALA A 63 -14.15 -6.46 -6.65
CA ALA A 63 -14.75 -5.15 -6.85
C ALA A 63 -13.98 -4.30 -7.87
N VAL A 64 -12.64 -4.29 -7.82
CA VAL A 64 -11.78 -3.59 -8.79
C VAL A 64 -11.94 -4.18 -10.18
N ALA A 65 -11.92 -5.52 -10.29
CA ALA A 65 -12.13 -6.23 -11.56
C ALA A 65 -13.52 -5.95 -12.14
N ALA A 66 -14.56 -5.91 -11.30
CA ALA A 66 -15.93 -5.62 -11.71
C ALA A 66 -16.15 -4.15 -12.10
N ALA A 67 -15.42 -3.22 -11.47
CA ALA A 67 -15.55 -1.80 -11.76
C ALA A 67 -15.09 -1.44 -13.18
N GLY A 68 -14.18 -2.21 -13.77
CA GLY A 68 -13.72 -2.03 -15.15
C GLY A 68 -13.20 -0.62 -15.47
N GLY A 69 -12.87 0.16 -14.44
CA GLY A 69 -12.52 1.57 -14.56
C GLY A 69 -11.10 1.74 -15.08
N ASP A 70 -10.88 2.88 -15.72
CA ASP A 70 -9.55 3.31 -16.16
C ASP A 70 -8.71 3.60 -14.91
N ARG A 71 -7.94 2.59 -14.47
CA ARG A 71 -7.01 2.73 -13.34
C ARG A 71 -5.70 3.27 -13.90
N ALA A 72 -5.05 4.16 -13.17
CA ALA A 72 -3.71 4.60 -13.51
C ALA A 72 -2.79 3.41 -13.81
N ALA A 73 -1.84 3.65 -14.71
CA ALA A 73 -0.95 2.60 -15.18
C ALA A 73 -0.14 2.02 -14.02
N ALA A 74 0.30 2.84 -13.06
CA ALA A 74 0.85 2.37 -11.80
C ALA A 74 0.38 3.22 -10.61
N ARG A 75 0.18 2.61 -9.45
CA ARG A 75 -0.21 3.28 -8.20
C ARG A 75 0.72 2.91 -7.05
N ILE A 76 1.27 3.92 -6.38
CA ILE A 76 2.22 3.76 -5.28
C ILE A 76 1.67 4.44 -4.02
N ALA A 77 1.71 3.74 -2.88
CA ALA A 77 1.41 4.34 -1.58
C ALA A 77 2.71 4.64 -0.81
N PHE A 78 2.91 5.88 -0.39
CA PHE A 78 3.91 6.23 0.63
C PHE A 78 3.27 6.17 2.01
N VAL A 79 3.81 5.32 2.88
CA VAL A 79 3.25 5.08 4.21
C VAL A 79 4.25 5.55 5.26
N SER A 80 3.81 6.43 6.15
CA SER A 80 4.55 6.81 7.36
C SER A 80 3.65 6.64 8.59
N GLU A 81 4.17 6.89 9.79
CA GLU A 81 3.39 6.72 11.01
C GLU A 81 2.16 7.67 11.05
N SER A 82 2.40 8.98 10.98
CA SER A 82 1.37 10.02 11.12
C SER A 82 0.65 10.38 9.82
N GLY A 83 1.24 10.09 8.66
CA GLY A 83 0.75 10.58 7.37
C GLY A 83 0.98 12.08 7.09
N THR A 84 1.68 12.85 7.92
CA THR A 84 1.73 14.34 7.76
C THR A 84 3.10 14.91 7.40
N CYS A 85 4.19 14.18 7.68
CA CYS A 85 5.57 14.65 7.46
C CYS A 85 6.29 13.87 6.35
N ARG A 86 6.89 12.72 6.67
CA ARG A 86 7.78 11.96 5.78
C ARG A 86 7.14 11.51 4.47
N CYS A 87 5.95 10.90 4.52
CA CYS A 87 5.28 10.42 3.30
C CYS A 87 4.86 11.56 2.36
N VAL A 88 4.48 12.72 2.91
CA VAL A 88 4.10 13.91 2.13
C VAL A 88 5.32 14.48 1.40
N LEU A 89 6.46 14.59 2.11
CA LEU A 89 7.74 14.94 1.50
C LEU A 89 8.15 13.94 0.42
N ALA A 90 8.01 12.63 0.68
CA ALA A 90 8.34 11.58 -0.28
C ALA A 90 7.48 11.63 -1.54
N ALA A 91 6.17 11.85 -1.41
CA ALA A 91 5.29 11.97 -2.56
C ALA A 91 5.66 13.18 -3.43
N ALA A 92 5.96 14.33 -2.83
CA ALA A 92 6.37 15.53 -3.55
C ALA A 92 7.75 15.37 -4.22
N ALA A 93 8.74 14.86 -3.47
CA ALA A 93 10.07 14.59 -3.98
C ALA A 93 10.05 13.57 -5.12
N PHE A 94 9.28 12.49 -5.00
CA PHE A 94 9.15 11.49 -6.05
C PHE A 94 8.48 12.03 -7.31
N ARG A 95 7.40 12.81 -7.19
CA ARG A 95 6.78 13.46 -8.36
C ARG A 95 7.76 14.36 -9.09
N ALA A 96 8.52 15.17 -8.36
CA ALA A 96 9.55 16.04 -8.94
C ALA A 96 10.66 15.21 -9.62
N ALA A 97 11.18 14.19 -8.95
CA ALA A 97 12.21 13.29 -9.46
C ALA A 97 11.77 12.53 -10.72
N LEU A 98 10.51 12.06 -10.75
CA LEU A 98 9.95 11.35 -11.89
C LEU A 98 9.70 12.29 -13.07
N ALA A 99 9.12 13.47 -12.83
CA ALA A 99 8.90 14.48 -13.88
C ALA A 99 10.22 14.95 -14.51
N ALA A 100 11.30 15.05 -13.73
CA ALA A 100 12.62 15.41 -14.23
C ALA A 100 13.24 14.34 -15.15
N ARG A 101 12.96 13.06 -14.90
CA ARG A 101 13.52 11.91 -15.65
C ARG A 101 12.68 11.54 -16.86
N ASP A 102 11.36 11.45 -16.68
CA ASP A 102 10.42 11.09 -17.73
C ASP A 102 9.03 11.75 -17.44
N PRO A 103 8.74 12.89 -18.09
CA PRO A 103 7.45 13.58 -17.96
C PRO A 103 6.24 12.72 -18.37
N ARG A 104 6.41 11.75 -19.28
CA ARG A 104 5.31 10.84 -19.66
C ARG A 104 4.99 9.90 -18.50
N LEU A 105 6.01 9.34 -17.83
CA LEU A 105 5.78 8.49 -16.67
C LEU A 105 5.09 9.21 -15.52
N ALA A 106 5.39 10.50 -15.31
CA ALA A 106 4.72 11.30 -14.29
C ALA A 106 3.19 11.37 -14.50
N GLY A 107 2.70 11.30 -15.74
CA GLY A 107 1.28 11.22 -16.06
C GLY A 107 0.66 9.82 -15.95
N LEU A 108 1.48 8.78 -15.82
CA LEU A 108 1.05 7.38 -15.76
C LEU A 108 1.05 6.80 -14.34
N VAL A 109 1.68 7.51 -13.39
CA VAL A 109 1.94 7.03 -12.04
C VAL A 109 1.20 7.89 -11.03
N GLU A 110 0.26 7.30 -10.32
CA GLU A 110 -0.41 7.95 -9.19
C GLU A 110 0.32 7.63 -7.89
N VAL A 111 0.44 8.64 -7.04
CA VAL A 111 1.00 8.48 -5.70
C VAL A 111 0.10 9.06 -4.64
N GLU A 112 -0.07 8.30 -3.56
CA GLU A 112 -0.87 8.68 -2.42
C GLU A 112 -0.09 8.46 -1.12
N CYS A 113 -0.46 9.20 -0.07
CA CYS A 113 0.10 9.02 1.26
C CYS A 113 -0.88 8.31 2.18
N ARG A 114 -0.35 7.52 3.11
CA ARG A 114 -1.12 6.81 4.14
C ARG A 114 -0.41 6.86 5.49
N ALA A 115 -1.21 6.81 6.55
CA ALA A 115 -0.77 6.76 7.94
C ALA A 115 -1.01 5.36 8.52
N THR A 116 -0.06 4.81 9.30
CA THR A 116 -0.33 3.59 10.08
C THR A 116 -1.09 3.88 11.36
N LYS A 117 -1.03 5.12 11.88
CA LYS A 117 -1.75 5.58 13.06
C LYS A 117 -2.83 6.60 12.69
N ASP A 118 -3.81 6.77 13.58
CA ASP A 118 -5.01 7.57 13.33
C ASP A 118 -5.01 8.95 14.01
N TYR A 119 -3.96 9.30 14.74
CA TYR A 119 -3.92 10.53 15.53
C TYR A 119 -3.85 11.82 14.70
N CYS A 120 -3.51 11.75 13.42
CA CYS A 120 -3.44 12.90 12.49
C CYS A 120 -4.46 12.82 11.34
N LEU A 121 -5.50 11.98 11.41
CA LEU A 121 -6.43 11.83 10.28
C LEU A 121 -7.17 13.12 9.98
N GLY A 122 -7.16 13.51 8.70
CA GLY A 122 -7.76 14.77 8.24
C GLY A 122 -6.82 15.97 8.32
N ASP A 123 -5.68 15.86 9.00
CA ASP A 123 -4.70 16.93 9.09
C ASP A 123 -3.95 17.11 7.76
N GLY A 124 -3.56 18.36 7.49
CA GLY A 124 -2.70 18.69 6.36
C GLY A 124 -1.24 18.30 6.61
N PRO A 125 -0.33 18.69 5.71
CA PRO A 125 1.10 18.54 5.93
C PRO A 125 1.55 19.25 7.21
N GLU A 126 2.48 18.64 7.92
CA GLU A 126 3.13 19.27 9.09
C GLU A 126 3.87 20.56 8.65
N LEU A 127 3.93 21.57 9.51
CA LEU A 127 4.40 22.92 9.16
C LEU A 127 5.88 22.96 8.78
N LEU A 128 6.75 22.27 9.52
CA LEU A 128 8.18 22.17 9.20
C LEU A 128 8.40 21.38 7.91
N ALA A 129 7.65 20.29 7.68
CA ALA A 129 7.66 19.55 6.43
C ALA A 129 7.23 20.43 5.24
N ALA A 130 6.17 21.23 5.39
CA ALA A 130 5.74 22.19 4.38
C ALA A 130 6.79 23.27 4.11
N ARG A 131 7.43 23.78 5.17
CA ARG A 131 8.54 24.73 5.05
C ARG A 131 9.72 24.13 4.29
N VAL A 132 10.18 22.94 4.68
CA VAL A 132 11.31 22.26 4.02
C VAL A 132 10.96 21.90 2.57
N ALA A 133 9.73 21.46 2.28
CA ALA A 133 9.26 21.27 0.91
C ALA A 133 9.40 22.56 0.09
N SER A 134 8.97 23.69 0.64
CA SER A 134 9.13 25.00 -0.02
C SER A 134 10.60 25.40 -0.20
N GLU A 135 11.47 25.16 0.80
CA GLU A 135 12.92 25.42 0.72
C GLU A 135 13.56 24.61 -0.43
N LEU A 136 13.06 23.41 -0.69
CA LEU A 136 13.53 22.50 -1.73
C LEU A 136 12.82 22.68 -3.08
N GLY A 137 11.87 23.60 -3.21
CA GLY A 137 11.07 23.78 -4.42
C GLY A 137 10.14 22.60 -4.75
N LEU A 138 9.73 21.84 -3.74
CA LEU A 138 8.82 20.71 -3.87
C LEU A 138 7.37 21.15 -3.71
N GLU A 139 6.51 20.72 -4.64
CA GLU A 139 5.08 21.01 -4.60
C GLU A 139 4.30 19.95 -3.80
N LEU A 140 3.74 20.37 -2.67
CA LEU A 140 2.84 19.53 -1.89
C LEU A 140 1.44 19.50 -2.52
N ALA A 141 0.75 18.36 -2.41
CA ALA A 141 -0.61 18.22 -2.96
C ALA A 141 -1.59 19.21 -2.31
N GLN A 142 -2.29 19.99 -3.13
CA GLN A 142 -3.29 20.94 -2.63
C GLN A 142 -4.47 20.18 -1.99
N GLY A 143 -4.90 20.64 -0.81
CA GLY A 143 -6.01 20.01 -0.09
C GLY A 143 -5.67 18.62 0.44
N TYR A 144 -4.38 18.27 0.53
CA TYR A 144 -3.95 17.06 1.20
C TYR A 144 -4.51 16.96 2.62
N ALA A 145 -5.01 15.79 2.96
CA ALA A 145 -5.49 15.42 4.28
C ALA A 145 -5.03 13.98 4.56
N ALA A 146 -4.40 13.75 5.71
CA ALA A 146 -3.88 12.44 6.05
C ALA A 146 -5.00 11.39 6.15
N GLN A 147 -4.72 10.20 5.63
CA GLN A 147 -5.65 9.08 5.57
C GLN A 147 -5.00 7.83 6.16
N GLN A 148 -5.79 7.04 6.87
CA GLN A 148 -5.30 5.78 7.43
C GLN A 148 -5.09 4.76 6.31
N PHE A 149 -4.00 4.00 6.42
CA PHE A 149 -3.77 2.81 5.61
C PHE A 149 -4.89 1.79 5.89
N LYS A 150 -5.55 1.30 4.85
CA LYS A 150 -6.62 0.30 4.93
C LYS A 150 -6.15 -0.98 4.30
N GLU A 151 -5.62 -1.90 5.08
CA GLU A 151 -4.78 -3.00 4.66
C GLU A 151 -5.44 -3.88 3.60
N SER A 152 -6.72 -4.24 3.81
CA SER A 152 -7.46 -5.09 2.86
C SER A 152 -7.74 -4.42 1.53
N ARG A 153 -7.83 -3.09 1.50
CA ARG A 153 -8.12 -2.31 0.29
C ARG A 153 -6.85 -1.84 -0.37
N ASP A 154 -6.01 -1.14 0.38
CA ASP A 154 -4.82 -0.45 -0.12
C ASP A 154 -3.81 -1.44 -0.70
N ILE A 155 -3.65 -2.65 -0.14
CA ILE A 155 -2.72 -3.64 -0.70
C ILE A 155 -3.15 -4.19 -2.08
N VAL A 156 -4.42 -4.02 -2.43
CA VAL A 156 -5.00 -4.36 -3.75
C VAL A 156 -4.99 -3.13 -4.67
N ASP A 157 -5.36 -1.98 -4.11
CA ASP A 157 -5.46 -0.69 -4.81
C ASP A 157 -4.10 -0.12 -5.22
N PHE A 158 -3.01 -0.50 -4.53
CA PHE A 158 -1.65 -0.10 -4.85
C PHE A 158 -0.83 -1.27 -5.41
N ASP A 159 0.01 -0.95 -6.39
CA ASP A 159 0.93 -1.90 -7.01
C ASP A 159 2.20 -2.05 -6.15
N VAL A 160 2.58 -0.99 -5.42
CA VAL A 160 3.69 -0.95 -4.45
C VAL A 160 3.31 -0.12 -3.24
N VAL A 161 3.71 -0.58 -2.05
CA VAL A 161 3.56 0.13 -0.78
C VAL A 161 4.95 0.44 -0.21
N LEU A 162 5.30 1.71 -0.13
CA LEU A 162 6.60 2.21 0.30
C LEU A 162 6.53 2.78 1.71
N VAL A 163 7.15 2.10 2.67
CA VAL A 163 7.21 2.52 4.07
C VAL A 163 8.50 3.28 4.36
N MET A 164 8.49 4.18 5.35
CA MET A 164 9.65 5.05 5.63
C MET A 164 10.77 4.36 6.42
N ASP A 165 10.42 3.46 7.32
CA ASP A 165 11.33 2.79 8.24
C ASP A 165 10.84 1.39 8.60
N LYS A 166 11.67 0.63 9.33
CA LYS A 166 11.33 -0.70 9.82
C LYS A 166 10.13 -0.77 10.76
N PHE A 167 9.79 0.29 11.50
CA PHE A 167 8.68 0.27 12.46
C PHE A 167 7.34 0.38 11.72
N THR A 168 7.26 1.31 10.78
CA THR A 168 6.15 1.45 9.83
C THR A 168 6.01 0.17 9.01
N ALA A 169 7.13 -0.43 8.59
CA ALA A 169 7.13 -1.71 7.89
C ALA A 169 6.54 -2.84 8.74
N ALA A 170 6.94 -2.94 10.01
CA ALA A 170 6.42 -3.93 10.94
C ALA A 170 4.90 -3.76 11.15
N ASP A 171 4.42 -2.53 11.29
CA ASP A 171 3.00 -2.23 11.41
C ASP A 171 2.21 -2.70 10.18
N VAL A 172 2.66 -2.35 8.97
CA VAL A 172 1.99 -2.73 7.71
C VAL A 172 2.06 -4.25 7.49
N LEU A 173 3.23 -4.86 7.67
CA LEU A 173 3.43 -6.29 7.42
C LEU A 173 2.68 -7.16 8.42
N ARG A 174 2.54 -6.73 9.69
CA ARG A 174 1.78 -7.46 10.71
C ARG A 174 0.35 -7.72 10.26
N GLU A 175 -0.26 -6.75 9.58
CA GLU A 175 -1.64 -6.86 9.11
C GLU A 175 -1.72 -7.50 7.71
N VAL A 176 -0.83 -7.12 6.78
CA VAL A 176 -0.84 -7.62 5.39
C VAL A 176 -0.45 -9.10 5.30
N SER A 177 0.53 -9.56 6.08
CA SER A 177 1.02 -10.95 6.02
C SER A 177 -0.04 -11.97 6.42
N VAL A 178 -1.06 -11.57 7.21
CA VAL A 178 -2.20 -12.43 7.54
C VAL A 178 -2.90 -12.90 6.26
N PHE A 179 -3.03 -12.03 5.25
CA PHE A 179 -3.66 -12.37 3.98
C PHE A 179 -2.89 -13.43 3.19
N ASP A 180 -1.56 -13.40 3.27
CA ASP A 180 -0.69 -14.38 2.60
C ASP A 180 -0.87 -15.78 3.21
N THR A 181 -1.14 -15.88 4.51
CA THR A 181 -1.41 -17.16 5.17
C THR A 181 -2.79 -17.75 4.84
N ILE A 182 -3.78 -16.89 4.54
CA ILE A 182 -5.14 -17.34 4.23
C ILE A 182 -5.23 -17.84 2.79
N LYS A 183 -4.58 -17.14 1.86
CA LYS A 183 -4.59 -17.48 0.43
C LYS A 183 -3.29 -18.19 0.03
N THR A 184 -2.88 -19.20 0.82
CA THR A 184 -1.67 -20.01 0.57
C THR A 184 -1.68 -20.74 -0.77
N TRP A 185 -2.86 -20.96 -1.37
CA TRP A 185 -3.01 -21.72 -2.61
C TRP A 185 -2.92 -20.87 -3.89
N GLY A 186 -2.48 -19.61 -3.81
CA GLY A 186 -2.36 -18.72 -4.97
C GLY A 186 -1.07 -17.90 -5.02
N LYS A 187 -0.80 -17.29 -6.19
CA LYS A 187 0.33 -16.36 -6.42
C LYS A 187 0.22 -15.02 -5.67
N ALA A 188 -0.77 -14.87 -4.79
CA ALA A 188 -1.06 -13.61 -4.10
C ALA A 188 -0.13 -13.48 -2.89
N ASN A 189 1.12 -13.09 -3.16
CA ASN A 189 2.07 -12.65 -2.14
C ASN A 189 1.91 -11.13 -1.99
N TYR A 190 1.03 -10.68 -1.10
CA TYR A 190 0.74 -9.27 -0.86
C TYR A 190 1.87 -8.58 -0.10
N SER A 191 2.47 -9.26 0.90
CA SER A 191 3.59 -8.70 1.67
C SER A 191 4.79 -8.34 0.78
N SER A 192 5.02 -9.08 -0.32
CA SER A 192 6.07 -8.76 -1.29
C SER A 192 5.94 -7.39 -1.99
N LYS A 193 4.77 -6.74 -1.93
CA LYS A 193 4.59 -5.37 -2.44
C LYS A 193 5.10 -4.29 -1.48
N VAL A 194 5.34 -4.65 -0.23
CA VAL A 194 5.72 -3.70 0.83
C VAL A 194 7.24 -3.59 0.88
N ARG A 195 7.78 -2.38 0.70
CA ARG A 195 9.22 -2.11 0.69
C ARG A 195 9.56 -0.84 1.44
N ARG A 196 10.78 -0.75 1.97
CA ARG A 196 11.27 0.52 2.55
C ARG A 196 11.73 1.45 1.44
N LEU A 197 11.37 2.73 1.53
CA LEU A 197 11.78 3.74 0.55
C LEU A 197 13.30 3.84 0.45
N GLY A 198 14.02 3.77 1.58
CA GLY A 198 15.47 3.84 1.60
C GLY A 198 16.19 2.72 0.83
N GLU A 199 15.52 1.63 0.47
CA GLU A 199 16.11 0.56 -0.35
C GLU A 199 16.40 1.00 -1.78
N PHE A 200 15.75 2.07 -2.24
CA PHE A 200 16.00 2.68 -3.54
C PHE A 200 17.13 3.70 -3.49
N ASN A 201 17.68 4.02 -2.31
CA ASN A 201 18.85 4.90 -2.22
C ASN A 201 20.10 4.15 -2.71
N PRO A 202 20.83 4.66 -3.73
CA PRO A 202 22.05 4.02 -4.23
C PRO A 202 23.11 3.78 -3.15
N ALA A 203 23.20 4.68 -2.16
CA ALA A 203 24.11 4.51 -1.02
C ALA A 203 23.68 3.33 -0.14
N ALA A 204 22.38 3.17 0.12
CA ALA A 204 21.84 2.06 0.91
C ALA A 204 21.98 0.71 0.19
N ALA A 205 21.82 0.66 -1.14
CA ALA A 205 22.07 -0.54 -1.93
C ALA A 205 23.51 -1.05 -1.75
N SER A 206 24.49 -0.14 -1.66
CA SER A 206 25.88 -0.50 -1.37
C SER A 206 26.12 -0.94 0.10
N ALA A 207 25.30 -0.45 1.03
CA ALA A 207 25.37 -0.80 2.45
C ALA A 207 24.66 -2.13 2.76
N ALA A 208 23.62 -2.51 2.01
CA ALA A 208 22.96 -3.81 2.11
C ALA A 208 23.94 -4.97 1.89
N ALA A 209 24.91 -4.79 0.97
CA ALA A 209 26.02 -5.73 0.78
C ALA A 209 26.88 -5.95 2.05
N LYS A 210 26.82 -5.02 3.01
CA LYS A 210 27.53 -5.07 4.30
C LYS A 210 26.65 -5.53 5.47
N LYS A 211 25.42 -5.99 5.21
CA LYS A 211 24.43 -6.40 6.24
C LYS A 211 24.07 -5.28 7.23
N ASP A 212 24.24 -4.01 6.87
CA ASP A 212 23.73 -2.91 7.68
C ASP A 212 22.22 -2.73 7.44
N LEU A 213 21.42 -3.40 8.27
CA LEU A 213 19.96 -3.39 8.17
C LEU A 213 19.33 -2.00 8.43
N GLY A 214 20.08 -1.10 9.08
CA GLY A 214 19.62 0.24 9.44
C GLY A 214 19.78 1.28 8.32
N GLY A 215 20.64 1.01 7.33
CA GLY A 215 20.98 1.98 6.27
C GLY A 215 19.83 2.38 5.35
N ALA A 216 18.69 1.67 5.41
CA ALA A 216 17.49 1.96 4.62
C ALA A 216 16.38 2.67 5.43
N ASP A 217 16.56 2.92 6.72
CA ASP A 217 15.55 3.58 7.56
C ASP A 217 15.65 5.11 7.43
N ILE A 218 14.54 5.75 7.08
CA ILE A 218 14.39 7.22 7.09
C ILE A 218 13.86 7.64 8.47
N GLN A 219 14.73 8.26 9.26
CA GLN A 219 14.43 8.68 10.63
C GLN A 219 13.19 9.58 10.70
N ASP A 220 12.37 9.39 11.73
CA ASP A 220 11.25 10.29 12.00
C ASP A 220 11.75 11.55 12.68
N ALA A 221 11.70 12.67 11.95
CA ALA A 221 12.13 13.96 12.44
C ALA A 221 11.26 14.50 13.59
N LEU A 222 10.02 14.02 13.74
CA LEU A 222 9.12 14.45 14.80
C LEU A 222 9.27 13.62 16.09
N TYR A 223 10.05 12.55 16.03
CA TYR A 223 10.25 11.68 17.17
C TYR A 223 11.22 12.31 18.16
N GLY A 224 10.73 12.67 19.35
CA GLY A 224 11.50 13.29 20.43
C GLY A 224 10.98 14.64 20.90
N ASN A 225 10.08 15.29 20.13
CA ASN A 225 9.44 16.55 20.47
C ASN A 225 10.43 17.64 20.93
N VAL A 226 11.61 17.71 20.32
CA VAL A 226 12.63 18.72 20.68
C VAL A 226 12.18 20.12 20.27
N GLY A 227 11.40 20.23 19.18
CA GLY A 227 10.96 21.49 18.61
C GLY A 227 12.09 22.38 18.10
N GLY A 228 11.72 23.55 17.57
CA GLY A 228 12.66 24.61 17.20
C GLY A 228 13.58 24.23 16.03
N GLU A 229 14.82 24.73 16.08
CA GLU A 229 15.80 24.57 15.00
C GLU A 229 16.36 23.14 14.90
N GLU A 230 16.43 22.40 16.02
CA GLU A 230 16.90 21.01 16.02
C GLU A 230 15.92 20.10 15.28
N GLU A 231 14.61 20.26 15.52
CA GLU A 231 13.57 19.53 14.80
C GLU A 231 13.56 19.89 13.30
N LEU A 232 13.70 21.18 12.98
CA LEU A 232 13.78 21.63 11.59
C LEU A 232 14.98 21.02 10.86
N GLU A 233 16.14 20.95 11.52
CA GLU A 233 17.34 20.31 10.96
C GLU A 233 17.12 18.79 10.77
N ALA A 234 16.45 18.13 11.72
CA ALA A 234 16.06 16.73 11.55
C ALA A 234 15.12 16.53 10.35
N VAL A 235 14.16 17.44 10.12
CA VAL A 235 13.27 17.40 8.94
C VAL A 235 14.07 17.59 7.65
N ARG A 236 15.07 18.49 7.62
CA ARG A 236 15.95 18.67 6.46
C ARG A 236 16.77 17.41 6.16
N GLN A 237 17.34 16.78 7.19
CA GLN A 237 18.09 15.54 7.03
C GLN A 237 17.20 14.40 6.51
N ALA A 238 15.99 14.25 7.06
CA ALA A 238 15.01 13.30 6.57
C ALA A 238 14.63 13.59 5.11
N ALA A 239 14.40 14.87 4.75
CA ALA A 239 14.08 15.28 3.38
C ALA A 239 15.22 14.97 2.39
N ALA A 240 16.48 15.17 2.79
CA ALA A 240 17.63 14.81 1.95
C ALA A 240 17.71 13.30 1.69
N ALA A 241 17.50 12.47 2.73
CA ALA A 241 17.46 11.01 2.58
C ALA A 241 16.27 10.56 1.70
N ILE A 242 15.11 11.22 1.85
CA ILE A 242 13.93 11.01 1.01
C ILE A 242 14.25 11.34 -0.45
N GLN A 243 14.84 12.50 -0.76
CA GLN A 243 15.16 12.91 -2.12
C GLN A 243 16.07 11.89 -2.81
N GLN A 244 17.16 11.48 -2.16
CA GLN A 244 18.08 10.46 -2.71
C GLN A 244 17.38 9.13 -2.99
N SER A 245 16.47 8.73 -2.11
CA SER A 245 15.69 7.49 -2.27
C SER A 245 14.66 7.61 -3.39
N CYS A 246 13.98 8.75 -3.50
CA CYS A 246 13.02 9.07 -4.55
C CYS A 246 13.68 9.17 -5.93
N ASP A 247 14.92 9.67 -5.99
CA ASP A 247 15.75 9.70 -7.19
C ASP A 247 16.01 8.28 -7.70
N GLY A 248 16.53 7.39 -6.85
CA GLY A 248 16.77 6.00 -7.24
C GLY A 248 15.49 5.23 -7.54
N LEU A 249 14.37 5.54 -6.87
CA LEU A 249 13.06 4.96 -7.20
C LEU A 249 12.58 5.40 -8.58
N ALA A 250 12.79 6.65 -8.95
CA ALA A 250 12.42 7.15 -10.28
C ALA A 250 13.29 6.51 -11.37
N ASP A 251 14.60 6.35 -11.15
CA ASP A 251 15.49 5.60 -12.05
C ASP A 251 15.08 4.13 -12.21
N PHE A 252 14.70 3.50 -11.10
CA PHE A 252 14.13 2.15 -11.09
C PHE A 252 12.87 2.08 -11.95
N LEU A 253 11.95 3.02 -11.80
CA LEU A 253 10.69 3.01 -12.54
C LEU A 253 10.86 3.25 -14.04
N VAL A 254 11.81 4.12 -14.45
CA VAL A 254 12.19 4.28 -15.85
C VAL A 254 12.69 2.96 -16.43
N THR A 255 13.50 2.22 -15.69
CA THR A 255 14.00 0.90 -16.11
C THR A 255 12.86 -0.12 -16.26
N VAL A 256 11.91 -0.14 -15.32
CA VAL A 256 10.74 -1.02 -15.38
C VAL A 256 9.88 -0.71 -16.61
N ASP A 257 9.62 0.57 -16.87
CA ASP A 257 8.81 0.98 -18.02
C ASP A 257 9.49 0.68 -19.36
N GLN A 258 10.81 0.84 -19.48
CA GLN A 258 11.55 0.44 -20.68
C GLN A 258 11.42 -1.05 -20.97
N ARG A 259 11.55 -1.91 -19.94
CA ARG A 259 11.35 -3.36 -20.07
C ARG A 259 9.92 -3.67 -20.47
N HIS A 260 8.95 -2.98 -19.86
CA HIS A 260 7.53 -3.13 -20.16
C HIS A 260 7.22 -2.80 -21.64
N GLN A 261 7.74 -1.69 -22.15
CA GLN A 261 7.57 -1.31 -23.56
C GLN A 261 8.22 -2.31 -24.53
N GLN A 262 9.42 -2.81 -24.20
CA GLN A 262 10.10 -3.83 -25.02
C GLN A 262 9.28 -5.11 -25.11
N GLN A 263 8.69 -5.56 -24.00
CA GLN A 263 7.81 -6.73 -23.98
C GLN A 263 6.55 -6.52 -24.83
N GLN A 264 5.93 -5.33 -24.76
CA GLN A 264 4.77 -4.99 -25.60
C GLN A 264 5.11 -4.99 -27.10
N GLN A 265 6.27 -4.43 -27.48
CA GLN A 265 6.71 -4.41 -28.88
C GLN A 265 7.00 -5.81 -29.42
N GLN A 266 7.67 -6.66 -28.64
CA GLN A 266 7.95 -8.04 -29.03
C GLN A 266 6.66 -8.85 -29.21
N ALA A 267 5.67 -8.64 -28.35
CA ALA A 267 4.38 -9.30 -28.47
C ALA A 267 3.60 -8.87 -29.73
N GLN A 268 3.67 -7.59 -30.10
CA GLN A 268 3.06 -7.08 -31.34
C GLN A 268 3.76 -7.66 -32.58
N GLN A 269 5.09 -7.69 -32.61
CA GLN A 269 5.85 -8.27 -33.73
C GLN A 269 5.62 -9.78 -33.88
N GLY A 270 5.44 -10.51 -32.77
CA GLY A 270 5.12 -11.94 -32.79
C GLY A 270 3.71 -12.22 -33.32
N ALA A 271 2.75 -11.32 -33.09
CA ALA A 271 1.37 -11.48 -33.57
C ALA A 271 1.25 -11.29 -35.10
N ASP A 272 2.04 -10.39 -35.68
CA ASP A 272 2.01 -10.13 -37.13
C ASP A 272 2.74 -11.21 -37.96
N GLY A 273 3.64 -11.97 -37.33
CA GLY A 273 4.47 -12.99 -38.00
C GLY A 273 3.83 -14.37 -38.15
N ASP A 274 2.76 -14.69 -37.40
CA ASP A 274 2.15 -16.03 -37.34
C ASP A 274 0.64 -16.02 -37.64
N ALA A 275 0.24 -15.29 -38.69
CA ALA A 275 -1.12 -15.33 -39.24
C ALA A 275 -1.50 -16.70 -39.87
N GLY A 276 -0.74 -17.76 -39.57
CA GLY A 276 -0.68 -19.00 -40.32
C GLY A 276 -1.02 -20.29 -39.58
N ALA A 277 -1.37 -20.33 -38.29
CA ALA A 277 -1.89 -21.57 -37.66
C ALA A 277 -2.53 -21.38 -36.26
N GLY A 278 -3.78 -20.90 -36.18
CA GLY A 278 -4.81 -21.42 -35.25
C GLY A 278 -4.55 -21.52 -33.73
N GLY A 279 -3.87 -20.58 -33.07
CA GLY A 279 -3.64 -20.61 -31.61
C GLY A 279 -4.20 -19.42 -30.82
N GLU A 280 -5.48 -19.43 -30.43
CA GLU A 280 -6.14 -18.34 -29.66
C GLU A 280 -5.69 -18.19 -28.19
N ALA A 281 -4.93 -19.13 -27.62
CA ALA A 281 -4.63 -19.14 -26.18
C ALA A 281 -3.44 -18.26 -25.72
N GLY A 282 -2.64 -17.71 -26.64
CA GLY A 282 -1.42 -16.97 -26.31
C GLY A 282 -1.55 -15.44 -26.18
N ALA A 283 -2.57 -14.84 -26.79
CA ALA A 283 -2.64 -13.39 -26.98
C ALA A 283 -3.05 -12.58 -25.72
N LEU A 284 -3.70 -13.22 -24.74
CA LEU A 284 -4.19 -12.55 -23.53
C LEU A 284 -3.10 -12.25 -22.48
N ALA A 285 -1.89 -12.82 -22.62
CA ALA A 285 -0.83 -12.68 -21.62
C ALA A 285 0.07 -11.44 -21.80
N ALA A 286 0.03 -10.77 -22.96
CA ALA A 286 1.05 -9.78 -23.32
C ALA A 286 0.65 -8.30 -23.15
N SER A 287 -0.60 -8.00 -22.77
CA SER A 287 -1.08 -6.62 -22.51
C SER A 287 -1.15 -6.34 -21.01
N GLY A 288 -0.08 -6.66 -20.28
CA GLY A 288 0.03 -6.30 -18.87
C GLY A 288 0.01 -4.78 -18.69
N ARG A 289 -0.41 -4.32 -17.52
CA ARG A 289 -0.35 -2.90 -17.16
C ARG A 289 1.03 -2.57 -16.56
N LEU A 290 1.48 -1.33 -16.63
CA LEU A 290 2.76 -0.90 -16.04
C LEU A 290 2.88 -1.30 -14.56
N GLY A 291 1.80 -1.18 -13.79
CA GLY A 291 1.70 -1.55 -12.39
C GLY A 291 1.99 -3.04 -12.15
N ASP A 292 1.62 -3.92 -13.07
CA ASP A 292 1.89 -5.35 -12.96
C ASP A 292 3.39 -5.62 -13.15
N SER A 293 4.01 -4.94 -14.13
CA SER A 293 5.46 -4.97 -14.34
C SER A 293 6.22 -4.40 -13.13
N LEU A 294 5.69 -3.34 -12.52
CA LEU A 294 6.25 -2.74 -11.32
C LEU A 294 6.17 -3.69 -10.12
N THR A 295 5.01 -4.29 -9.87
CA THR A 295 4.86 -5.31 -8.81
C THR A 295 5.80 -6.49 -9.05
N ALA A 296 5.96 -6.95 -10.30
CA ALA A 296 6.89 -8.03 -10.63
C ALA A 296 8.34 -7.64 -10.35
N ALA A 297 8.78 -6.47 -10.82
CA ALA A 297 10.14 -5.97 -10.59
C ALA A 297 10.45 -5.78 -9.10
N VAL A 298 9.50 -5.29 -8.31
CA VAL A 298 9.66 -5.15 -6.86
C VAL A 298 9.82 -6.51 -6.18
N ARG A 299 9.13 -7.56 -6.66
CA ARG A 299 9.27 -8.93 -6.13
C ARG A 299 10.61 -9.58 -6.45
N GLU A 300 11.28 -9.14 -7.51
CA GLU A 300 12.59 -9.67 -7.92
C GLU A 300 13.75 -9.08 -7.12
N LEU A 301 13.56 -7.91 -6.51
CA LEU A 301 14.55 -7.34 -5.60
C LEU A 301 14.72 -8.29 -4.40
N GLU A 302 15.97 -8.45 -3.98
CA GLU A 302 16.35 -9.42 -2.94
C GLU A 302 15.49 -9.26 -1.68
N ALA A 303 14.88 -10.37 -1.25
CA ALA A 303 14.08 -10.40 -0.04
C ALA A 303 14.99 -10.11 1.15
N MET A 304 14.79 -8.96 1.78
CA MET A 304 15.59 -8.56 2.92
C MET A 304 15.21 -9.38 4.16
N ASP A 305 16.20 -9.71 4.99
CA ASP A 305 16.04 -10.48 6.23
C ASP A 305 15.00 -9.90 7.21
N TRP A 306 14.72 -8.59 7.13
CA TRP A 306 13.72 -7.92 7.97
C TRP A 306 12.26 -8.23 7.56
N LEU A 307 12.04 -8.71 6.34
CA LEU A 307 10.70 -9.07 5.85
C LEU A 307 10.20 -10.38 6.47
N VAL A 308 11.11 -11.16 7.06
CA VAL A 308 10.78 -12.37 7.79
C VAL A 308 10.34 -11.96 9.21
N PRO A 309 9.07 -12.19 9.59
CA PRO A 309 8.63 -11.99 10.97
C PRO A 309 9.63 -12.65 11.93
N PRO A 310 9.97 -12.03 13.07
CA PRO A 310 10.94 -12.61 14.01
C PRO A 310 10.62 -14.05 14.44
N MET A 311 9.35 -14.46 14.35
CA MET A 311 8.91 -15.84 14.62
C MET A 311 9.27 -16.85 13.52
N LEU A 312 9.60 -16.39 12.32
CA LEU A 312 9.97 -17.19 11.15
C LEU A 312 11.47 -17.12 10.82
N GLN A 313 12.24 -16.28 11.50
CA GLN A 313 13.70 -16.23 11.35
C GLN A 313 14.32 -17.49 11.98
N ALA A 314 15.25 -18.14 11.28
CA ALA A 314 15.99 -19.29 11.82
C ALA A 314 16.79 -18.84 13.06
N ARG A 315 16.52 -19.49 14.20
CA ARG A 315 17.26 -19.27 15.45
C ARG A 315 18.62 -19.95 15.44
#